data_AF-A0A3D2KLA5-F1
#
_entry.id   AF-A0A3D2KLA5-F1
#
_cell.length_a   1.000
_cell.length_b   1.000
_cell.length_c   1.000
_cell.angle_alpha   90.00
_cell.angle_beta   90.00
_cell.angle_gamma   90.00
#
_symmetry.space_group_name_H-M   'P 1'
#
loop_
_entity.id
_entity.type
_entity.pdbx_description
1 polymer ?
#
loop_
_entity_poly.entity_id
_entity_poly.type
_entity_poly.pdbx_seq_one_letter_code
_entity_poly.pdbx_strand_id
1 'polypeptide(L)'
;MKVNLLPYEVPERRRANLTLIFALTGILLLAGATFIFYSALQGRVTAIHSQIADIQREYEKYGPALERKAYLDQLEAAISRKSAFIQQLSGQGVKWNRIMDELRDIIPQTVVLDAVTNGEDGVITIVGRAGSLQA
;
A
#
# COMPACT_ATOMS: atom_id res chain seq x y z
N MET A 1 -26.01 -59.15 87.07
CA MET A 1 -25.75 -57.74 86.71
C MET A 1 -24.88 -57.70 85.46
N LYS A 2 -25.45 -57.32 84.30
CA LYS A 2 -24.69 -57.11 83.07
C LYS A 2 -24.37 -55.62 82.98
N VAL A 3 -23.11 -55.26 83.23
CA VAL A 3 -22.62 -53.90 83.01
C VAL A 3 -22.30 -53.80 81.53
N ASN A 4 -23.18 -53.12 80.79
CA ASN A 4 -23.02 -52.84 79.37
C ASN A 4 -21.99 -51.72 79.19
N LEU A 5 -20.74 -52.09 78.92
CA LEU A 5 -19.66 -51.17 78.54
C LEU A 5 -19.69 -50.97 77.03
N LEU A 6 -20.63 -50.16 76.53
CA LEU A 6 -20.49 -49.61 75.19
C LEU A 6 -19.78 -48.26 75.33
N PRO A 7 -18.58 -48.09 74.74
CA PRO A 7 -17.92 -46.79 74.75
C PRO A 7 -18.77 -45.80 73.95
N TYR A 8 -18.91 -44.59 74.49
CA TYR A 8 -19.56 -43.48 73.81
C TYR A 8 -18.65 -43.03 72.66
N GLU A 9 -18.88 -43.59 71.47
CA GLU A 9 -18.25 -43.11 70.25
C GLU A 9 -18.80 -41.71 69.93
N VAL A 10 -18.00 -40.70 70.28
CA VAL A 10 -18.28 -39.30 69.99
C VAL A 10 -18.36 -39.13 68.46
N PRO A 11 -19.42 -38.52 67.90
CA PRO A 11 -19.62 -38.41 66.45
C PRO A 11 -18.78 -37.26 65.87
N GLU A 12 -17.46 -37.42 65.83
CA GLU A 12 -16.54 -36.39 65.28
C GLU A 12 -16.63 -36.25 63.76
N ARG A 13 -17.21 -37.23 63.05
CA ARG A 13 -17.29 -37.26 61.59
C ARG A 13 -18.16 -36.16 60.96
N ARG A 14 -19.07 -35.54 61.71
CA ARG A 14 -19.96 -34.49 61.14
C ARG A 14 -19.22 -33.19 60.82
N ARG A 15 -18.22 -32.80 61.61
CA ARG A 15 -17.50 -31.53 61.40
C ARG A 15 -16.55 -31.58 60.21
N ALA A 16 -15.87 -32.71 60.01
CA ALA A 16 -14.98 -32.92 58.86
C ALA A 16 -15.73 -32.89 57.52
N ASN A 17 -16.97 -33.39 57.48
CA ASN A 17 -17.79 -33.35 56.27
C ASN A 17 -18.26 -31.92 55.96
N LEU A 18 -18.56 -31.10 56.97
CA LEU A 18 -18.95 -29.70 56.77
C LEU A 18 -17.80 -28.86 56.24
N THR A 19 -16.59 -28.97 56.80
CA THR A 19 -15.42 -28.25 56.27
C THR A 19 -15.11 -28.65 54.83
N LEU A 20 -15.26 -29.92 54.47
CA LEU A 20 -15.08 -30.40 53.09
C LEU A 20 -16.16 -29.82 52.16
N ILE A 21 -17.43 -29.78 52.58
CA ILE A 21 -18.51 -29.17 51.80
C ILE A 21 -18.29 -27.67 51.61
N PHE A 22 -17.90 -26.93 52.65
CA PHE A 22 -17.59 -25.51 52.55
C PHE A 22 -16.37 -25.25 51.66
N ALA A 23 -15.33 -26.08 51.74
CA ALA A 23 -14.16 -25.98 50.86
C ALA A 23 -14.54 -26.21 49.39
N LEU A 24 -15.32 -27.26 49.09
CA LEU A 24 -15.82 -27.52 47.73
C LEU A 24 -16.70 -26.39 47.22
N THR A 25 -17.61 -25.87 48.06
CA THR A 25 -18.47 -24.74 47.70
C THR A 25 -17.66 -23.48 47.43
N GLY A 26 -16.62 -23.23 48.24
CA GLY A 26 -15.70 -22.12 48.04
C GLY A 26 -14.90 -22.23 46.74
N ILE A 27 -14.40 -23.42 46.41
CA ILE A 27 -13.71 -23.69 45.13
C ILE A 27 -14.68 -23.51 43.96
N LEU A 28 -15.91 -24.00 44.07
CA LEU A 28 -16.93 -23.87 43.04
C LEU A 28 -17.28 -22.40 42.77
N LEU A 29 -17.42 -21.59 43.84
CA LEU A 29 -17.64 -20.16 43.74
C LEU A 29 -16.46 -19.43 43.08
N LEU A 30 -15.23 -19.77 43.46
CA LEU A 30 -14.03 -19.22 42.84
C LEU A 30 -13.97 -19.57 41.36
N ALA A 31 -14.18 -20.83 41.00
CA ALA A 31 -14.22 -21.28 39.61
C ALA A 31 -15.29 -20.53 38.81
N GLY A 32 -16.50 -20.40 39.36
CA GLY A 32 -17.59 -19.64 38.74
C GLY A 32 -17.25 -18.16 38.55
N ALA A 33 -16.69 -17.51 39.56
CA ALA A 33 -16.27 -16.10 39.49
C ALA A 33 -15.17 -15.89 38.43
N THR A 34 -14.17 -16.78 38.39
CA THR A 34 -13.12 -16.73 37.36
C THR A 34 -13.67 -16.97 35.96
N PHE A 35 -14.63 -17.87 35.81
CA PHE A 35 -15.27 -18.14 34.52
C PHE A 35 -16.04 -16.91 34.02
N ILE A 36 -16.87 -16.29 34.87
CA ILE A 36 -17.62 -15.07 34.52
C ILE A 36 -16.65 -13.94 34.15
N PHE A 37 -15.59 -13.75 34.94
CA PHE A 37 -14.58 -12.72 34.66
C PHE A 37 -13.87 -12.97 33.32
N TYR A 38 -13.48 -14.22 33.06
CA TYR A 38 -12.84 -14.61 31.80
C TYR A 38 -13.76 -14.39 30.60
N SER A 39 -15.03 -14.81 30.68
CA SER A 39 -16.03 -14.58 29.63
C SER A 39 -16.26 -13.08 29.36
N ALA A 40 -16.29 -12.25 30.40
CA ALA A 40 -16.44 -10.80 30.25
C ALA A 40 -15.23 -10.18 29.53
N LEU A 41 -14.01 -10.61 29.86
CA LEU A 41 -12.79 -10.18 29.16
C LEU A 41 -12.79 -10.61 27.70
N GLN A 42 -13.14 -11.87 27.43
CA GLN A 42 -13.21 -12.42 26.08
C GLN A 42 -14.21 -11.63 25.23
N GLY A 43 -15.37 -11.27 25.77
CA GLY A 43 -16.36 -10.43 25.08
C GLY A 43 -15.79 -9.07 24.65
N ARG A 44 -15.03 -8.41 25.53
CA ARG A 44 -14.35 -7.14 25.21
C ARG A 44 -13.28 -7.33 24.13
N VAL A 45 -12.47 -8.39 24.23
CA VAL A 45 -11.43 -8.70 23.25
C VAL A 45 -12.04 -8.92 21.87
N THR A 46 -13.14 -9.69 21.78
CA THR A 46 -13.85 -9.92 20.52
C THR A 46 -14.41 -8.63 19.93
N ALA A 47 -15.00 -7.76 20.75
CA ALA A 47 -15.51 -6.46 20.30
C ALA A 47 -14.39 -5.54 19.77
N ILE A 48 -13.20 -5.58 20.38
CA ILE A 48 -12.04 -4.82 19.89
C ILE A 48 -11.55 -5.42 18.56
N HIS A 49 -11.48 -6.75 18.44
CA HIS A 49 -11.08 -7.40 17.18
C HIS A 49 -12.05 -7.09 16.04
N SER A 50 -13.36 -7.04 16.31
CA SER A 50 -14.33 -6.66 15.28
C SER A 50 -14.15 -5.21 14.83
N GLN A 51 -13.90 -4.29 15.76
CA GLN A 51 -13.62 -2.89 15.42
C GLN A 51 -12.35 -2.76 14.57
N ILE A 52 -11.28 -3.48 14.92
CA ILE A 52 -10.04 -3.50 14.13
C ILE A 52 -10.33 -4.02 12.72
N ALA A 53 -11.06 -5.12 12.60
CA ALA A 53 -11.41 -5.70 11.30
C ALA A 53 -12.25 -4.73 10.45
N ASP A 54 -13.20 -4.01 11.06
CA ASP A 54 -14.03 -3.03 10.35
C ASP A 54 -13.20 -1.83 9.86
N ILE A 55 -12.32 -1.29 10.72
CA ILE A 55 -11.38 -0.22 10.34
C ILE A 55 -10.47 -0.70 9.22
N GLN A 56 -9.96 -1.93 9.29
CA GLN A 56 -9.06 -2.44 8.27
C GLN A 56 -9.75 -2.61 6.91
N ARG A 57 -11.01 -3.08 6.88
CA ARG A 57 -11.82 -3.08 5.65
C ARG A 57 -12.07 -1.68 5.11
N GLU A 58 -12.25 -0.69 6.00
CA GLU A 58 -12.39 0.69 5.59
C GLU A 58 -11.11 1.23 4.95
N TYR A 59 -9.94 0.92 5.53
CA TYR A 59 -8.63 1.23 4.93
C TYR A 59 -8.44 0.57 3.55
N GLU A 60 -8.83 -0.69 3.40
CA GLU A 60 -8.72 -1.41 2.11
C GLU A 60 -9.52 -0.72 0.99
N LYS A 61 -10.65 -0.08 1.30
CA LYS A 61 -11.41 0.71 0.31
C LYS A 61 -10.63 1.90 -0.24
N TYR A 62 -9.70 2.45 0.53
CA TYR A 62 -8.88 3.59 0.10
C TYR A 62 -7.62 3.17 -0.65
N GLY A 63 -7.21 1.91 -0.61
CA GLY A 63 -6.06 1.38 -1.35
C GLY A 63 -6.12 1.72 -2.86
N PRO A 64 -7.22 1.38 -3.56
CA PRO A 64 -7.37 1.74 -4.98
C PRO A 64 -7.35 3.24 -5.26
N ALA A 65 -7.81 4.07 -4.31
CA ALA A 65 -7.77 5.52 -4.45
C ALA A 65 -6.33 6.06 -4.33
N LEU A 66 -5.52 5.49 -3.44
CA LEU A 66 -4.09 5.77 -3.32
C LEU A 66 -3.32 5.38 -4.59
N GLU A 67 -3.61 4.21 -5.16
CA GLU A 67 -3.00 3.78 -6.43
C GLU A 67 -3.38 4.70 -7.59
N ARG A 68 -4.67 5.08 -7.69
CA ARG A 68 -5.14 6.05 -8.70
C ARG A 68 -4.47 7.41 -8.53
N LYS A 69 -4.30 7.89 -7.30
CA LYS A 69 -3.57 9.13 -7.03
C LYS A 69 -2.12 9.04 -7.51
N ALA A 70 -1.41 7.96 -7.17
CA ALA A 70 -0.03 7.77 -7.60
C ALA A 70 0.10 7.73 -9.14
N TYR A 71 -0.86 7.10 -9.82
CA TYR A 71 -0.92 7.10 -11.29
C TYR A 71 -1.17 8.51 -11.86
N LEU A 72 -2.09 9.28 -11.27
CA LEU A 72 -2.36 10.66 -11.67
C LEU A 72 -1.13 11.56 -11.47
N ASP A 73 -0.43 11.43 -10.34
CA ASP A 73 0.80 12.18 -10.05
C ASP A 73 1.90 11.88 -11.11
N GLN A 74 2.03 10.61 -11.53
CA GLN A 74 2.95 10.24 -12.62
C GLN A 74 2.54 10.85 -13.96
N LEU A 75 1.23 10.88 -14.26
CA LEU A 75 0.70 11.47 -15.48
C LEU A 75 0.93 12.98 -15.51
N GLU A 76 0.69 13.67 -14.39
CA GLU A 76 0.94 15.10 -14.22
C GLU A 76 2.43 15.41 -14.40
N ALA A 77 3.32 14.62 -13.79
CA ALA A 77 4.75 14.77 -14.00
C ALA A 77 5.17 14.56 -15.46
N ALA A 78 4.55 13.61 -16.16
CA ALA A 78 4.80 13.39 -17.59
C ALA A 78 4.30 14.57 -18.45
N ILE A 79 3.12 15.10 -18.17
CA ILE A 79 2.56 16.26 -18.86
C ILE A 79 3.41 17.50 -18.60
N SER A 80 3.81 17.75 -17.35
CA SER A 80 4.67 18.86 -16.97
C SER A 80 6.03 18.81 -17.68
N ARG A 81 6.65 17.62 -17.79
CA ARG A 81 7.87 17.45 -18.59
C ARG A 81 7.65 17.77 -20.07
N LYS A 82 6.55 17.28 -20.66
CA LYS A 82 6.23 17.55 -22.06
C LYS A 82 5.94 19.03 -22.32
N SER A 83 5.19 19.69 -21.42
CA SER A 83 4.88 21.11 -21.54
C SER A 83 6.12 21.98 -21.35
N ALA A 84 6.99 21.64 -20.40
CA ALA A 84 8.28 22.29 -20.22
C ALA A 84 9.18 22.12 -21.46
N PHE A 85 9.22 20.92 -22.06
CA PHE A 85 9.94 20.68 -23.30
C PHE A 85 9.38 21.50 -24.47
N ILE A 86 8.05 21.55 -24.62
CA ILE A 86 7.39 22.39 -25.65
C ILE A 86 7.67 23.88 -25.42
N GLN A 87 7.61 24.35 -24.17
CA GLN A 87 7.95 25.73 -23.82
C GLN A 87 9.43 26.03 -24.06
N GLN A 88 10.31 25.05 -23.85
CA GLN A 88 11.72 25.19 -24.18
C GLN A 88 11.91 25.26 -25.69
N LEU A 89 11.21 24.44 -26.48
CA LEU A 89 11.24 24.51 -27.95
C LEU A 89 10.57 25.77 -28.53
N SER A 90 9.59 26.34 -27.84
CA SER A 90 8.92 27.58 -28.27
C SER A 90 9.65 28.83 -27.79
N GLY A 91 10.26 28.79 -26.60
CA GLY A 91 11.06 29.85 -26.00
C GLY A 91 12.49 29.92 -26.55
N GLN A 92 13.14 28.76 -26.74
CA GLN A 92 14.16 28.59 -27.77
C GLN A 92 13.42 28.38 -29.09
N GLY A 93 12.60 29.35 -29.52
CA GLY A 93 11.94 29.28 -30.82
C GLY A 93 12.96 28.76 -31.80
N VAL A 94 12.79 27.48 -32.18
CA VAL A 94 13.85 26.72 -32.83
C VAL A 94 14.26 27.65 -33.93
N LYS A 95 15.55 27.97 -33.94
CA LYS A 95 16.17 28.84 -34.94
C LYS A 95 16.11 28.13 -36.29
N TRP A 96 15.01 27.45 -36.61
CA TRP A 96 14.73 26.72 -37.82
C TRP A 96 14.85 27.64 -39.00
N ASN A 97 14.42 28.89 -38.86
CA ASN A 97 14.71 29.92 -39.86
C ASN A 97 16.22 30.12 -40.02
N ARG A 98 16.99 30.28 -38.93
CA ARG A 98 18.46 30.45 -39.00
C ARG A 98 19.20 29.19 -39.48
N ILE A 99 18.73 28.00 -39.09
CA ILE A 99 19.29 26.70 -39.49
C ILE A 99 18.97 26.46 -40.96
N MET A 100 17.77 26.83 -41.42
CA MET A 100 17.39 26.79 -42.84
C MET A 100 18.14 27.85 -43.65
N ASP A 101 18.39 29.03 -43.08
CA ASP A 101 19.21 30.06 -43.71
C ASP A 101 20.68 29.61 -43.81
N GLU A 102 21.25 29.04 -42.74
CA GLU A 102 22.61 28.47 -42.73
C GLU A 102 22.71 27.25 -43.67
N LEU A 103 21.68 26.39 -43.76
CA LEU A 103 21.62 25.28 -44.72
C LEU A 103 21.52 25.79 -46.16
N ARG A 104 20.77 26.88 -46.41
CA ARG A 104 20.64 27.49 -47.74
C ARG A 104 21.94 28.13 -48.22
N ASP A 105 22.75 28.67 -47.31
CA ASP A 105 24.07 29.21 -47.63
C ASP A 105 25.11 28.11 -47.95
N ILE A 106 24.96 26.93 -47.35
CA ILE A 106 25.87 25.80 -47.56
C ILE A 106 25.48 24.97 -48.79
N ILE A 107 24.19 24.91 -49.14
CA ILE A 107 23.68 24.08 -50.24
C ILE A 107 23.57 24.90 -51.52
N PRO A 108 24.32 24.58 -52.59
CA PRO A 108 24.21 25.28 -53.86
C PRO A 108 22.78 25.17 -54.44
N GLN A 109 22.26 26.26 -55.01
CA GLN A 109 20.86 26.41 -55.47
C GLN A 109 20.39 25.39 -56.52
N THR A 110 21.30 24.53 -56.98
CA THR A 110 21.03 23.45 -57.94
C THR A 110 20.71 22.11 -57.28
N VAL A 111 20.72 21.96 -55.95
CA VAL A 111 20.45 20.67 -55.29
C VAL A 111 19.06 20.65 -54.64
N VAL A 112 18.23 19.69 -55.05
CA VAL A 112 16.94 19.40 -54.41
C VAL A 112 17.17 18.35 -53.31
N LEU A 113 16.79 18.69 -52.08
CA LEU A 113 16.90 17.82 -50.92
C LEU A 113 15.75 16.81 -50.90
N ASP A 114 16.06 15.51 -50.89
CA ASP A 114 15.06 14.45 -50.86
C ASP A 114 14.93 13.85 -49.44
N ALA A 115 16.02 13.75 -48.67
CA ALA A 115 15.97 13.22 -47.30
C ALA A 115 17.11 13.76 -46.42
N VAL A 116 16.78 13.97 -45.14
CA VAL A 116 17.75 14.25 -44.07
C VAL A 116 17.62 13.15 -43.04
N THR A 117 18.71 12.39 -42.81
CA THR A 117 18.74 11.32 -41.82
C THR A 117 19.81 11.60 -40.77
N ASN A 118 19.47 11.38 -39.51
CA ASN A 118 20.37 11.57 -38.38
C ASN A 118 20.93 10.21 -37.97
N GLY A 119 22.23 9.99 -38.18
CA GLY A 119 22.92 8.76 -37.78
C GLY A 119 23.21 8.74 -36.29
N GLU A 120 23.33 7.53 -35.72
CA GLU A 120 23.53 7.31 -34.27
C GLU A 120 24.78 8.02 -33.69
N ASP A 121 25.76 8.36 -34.53
CA ASP A 121 26.99 9.07 -34.15
C ASP A 121 26.88 10.61 -34.19
N GLY A 122 25.68 11.16 -34.37
CA GLY A 122 25.46 12.60 -34.49
C GLY A 122 25.88 13.20 -35.82
N VAL A 123 26.22 12.36 -36.81
CA VAL A 123 26.50 12.77 -38.19
C VAL A 123 25.19 12.88 -38.95
N ILE A 124 24.87 14.11 -39.38
CA ILE A 124 23.69 14.40 -40.20
C ILE A 124 24.06 14.13 -41.66
N THR A 125 23.44 13.11 -42.25
CA THR A 125 23.63 12.78 -43.67
C THR A 125 22.48 13.38 -44.47
N ILE A 126 22.83 14.23 -45.42
CA ILE A 126 21.89 14.94 -46.28
C ILE A 126 21.98 14.34 -47.69
N VAL A 127 20.86 13.80 -48.19
CA VAL A 127 20.77 13.19 -49.52
C VAL A 127 19.90 14.07 -50.41
N GLY A 128 20.44 14.49 -51.55
CA GLY A 128 19.75 15.31 -52.52
C GLY A 128 20.23 15.04 -53.95
N ARG A 129 19.40 15.40 -54.92
CA ARG A 129 19.71 15.32 -56.34
C ARG A 129 20.15 16.68 -56.86
N ALA A 130 21.31 16.75 -57.49
CA ALA A 130 21.73 17.93 -58.23
C ALA A 130 20.94 18.02 -59.54
N GLY A 131 20.18 19.09 -59.72
CA GLY A 131 19.58 19.47 -60.99
C GLY A 131 20.67 19.82 -61.99
N SER A 132 20.77 19.02 -63.05
CA SER A 132 21.62 19.35 -64.19
C SER A 132 21.00 20.53 -64.95
N LEU A 133 21.73 21.64 -65.03
CA LEU A 133 21.47 22.67 -66.03
C LEU A 133 21.68 22.04 -67.42
N GLN A 134 20.59 21.76 -68.14
CA GLN A 134 20.66 21.62 -69.59
C GLN A 134 20.86 23.04 -70.16
N ALA A 135 22.02 23.23 -70.79
CA ALA A 135 22.33 24.40 -71.61
C ALA A 135 21.48 24.41 -72.90
#